data_AF-A0A133UWH6-F1
#
_entry.id   AF-A0A133UWH6-F1
#
_cell.length_a   1.000
_cell.length_b   1.000
_cell.length_c   1.000
_cell.angle_alpha   90.00
_cell.angle_beta   90.00
_cell.angle_gamma   90.00
#
_symmetry.space_group_name_H-M   'P 1'
#
loop_
_entity.id
_entity.type
_entity.pdbx_description
1 polymer ?
#
loop_
_entity_poly.entity_id
_entity_poly.type
_entity_poly.pdbx_seq_one_letter_code
_entity_poly.pdbx_strand_id
1 'polypeptide(L)'
;MEKRHHRVLHCELLYLVMWDKPGTNSAPGRFYNKIRKEFGDEVRFIQQSVYGTETFETAESLTELAKNYGLNVLVFRVVEHPNVG
;
A
#
# COMPACT_ATOMS: atom_id res chain seq x y z
N MET A 1 12.20 13.68 28.82
CA MET A 1 12.46 12.38 28.17
C MET A 1 11.29 12.07 27.26
N GLU A 2 11.49 12.26 25.97
CA GLU A 2 10.48 12.07 24.94
C GLU A 2 10.30 10.57 24.69
N LYS A 3 9.16 10.02 25.12
CA LYS A 3 8.81 8.63 24.84
C LYS A 3 8.49 8.55 23.34
N ARG A 4 9.43 8.06 22.53
CA ARG A 4 9.15 7.63 21.16
C ARG A 4 8.15 6.48 21.25
N HIS A 5 6.88 6.81 21.08
CA HIS A 5 5.84 5.83 20.82
C HIS A 5 6.23 5.09 19.53
N HIS A 6 6.91 3.95 19.68
CA HIS A 6 6.89 2.92 18.66
C HIS A 6 5.44 2.44 18.64
N ARG A 7 4.66 3.07 17.77
CA ARG A 7 3.30 2.64 17.49
C ARG A 7 3.50 1.31 16.78
N VAL A 8 3.48 0.23 17.55
CA VAL A 8 3.28 -1.12 17.02
C VAL A 8 2.03 -1.00 16.18
N LEU A 9 2.19 -1.05 14.85
CA LEU A 9 1.08 -1.28 13.96
C LEU A 9 0.60 -2.67 14.36
N HIS A 10 -0.42 -2.74 15.23
CA HIS A 10 -1.28 -3.92 15.27
C HIS A 10 -1.76 -4.04 13.81
N CYS A 11 -1.15 -4.93 13.04
CA CYS A 11 -1.34 -4.98 11.60
C CYS A 11 -2.70 -5.60 11.32
N GLU A 12 -3.71 -4.74 11.19
CA GLU A 12 -4.92 -5.03 10.42
C GLU A 12 -4.60 -5.09 8.91
N LEU A 13 -3.41 -4.64 8.49
CA LEU A 13 -2.94 -4.73 7.11
C LEU A 13 -2.40 -6.14 6.80
N LEU A 14 -3.10 -6.86 5.93
CA LEU A 14 -2.68 -8.19 5.46
C LEU A 14 -1.88 -8.13 4.16
N TYR A 15 -2.00 -7.05 3.38
CA TYR A 15 -1.33 -6.92 2.10
C TYR A 15 -0.69 -5.54 1.91
N LEU A 16 0.50 -5.53 1.28
CA LEU A 16 1.17 -4.33 0.80
C LEU A 16 1.21 -4.36 -0.72
N VAL A 17 0.72 -3.29 -1.33
CA VAL A 17 0.80 -3.05 -2.78
C VAL A 17 1.81 -1.94 -3.01
N MET A 18 2.84 -2.26 -3.79
CA MET A 18 3.95 -1.37 -4.10
C MET A 18 4.05 -1.21 -5.60
N TRP A 19 4.44 -0.03 -6.08
CA TRP A 19 4.65 0.17 -7.51
C TRP A 19 5.84 1.05 -7.85
N ASP A 20 6.27 0.92 -9.09
CA ASP A 20 7.24 1.81 -9.73
C ASP A 20 6.81 2.13 -11.16
N LYS A 21 7.27 3.26 -11.69
CA LYS A 21 7.00 3.65 -13.08
C LYS A 21 8.30 3.53 -13.90
N PRO A 22 8.36 2.65 -14.91
CA PRO A 22 9.56 2.53 -15.74
C PRO A 22 9.97 3.89 -16.32
N GLY A 23 11.24 4.25 -16.15
CA GLY A 23 11.83 5.50 -16.64
C GLY A 23 11.58 6.73 -15.77
N THR A 24 10.74 6.65 -14.72
CA THR A 24 10.51 7.77 -13.77
C THR A 24 10.11 7.22 -12.40
N ASN A 25 10.65 7.70 -11.28
CA ASN A 25 10.28 7.14 -9.96
C ASN A 25 8.89 7.57 -9.43
N SER A 26 8.00 8.10 -10.28
CA SER A 26 6.75 8.75 -9.85
C SER A 26 5.55 8.34 -10.69
N ALA A 27 4.55 7.75 -10.04
CA ALA A 27 3.22 7.58 -10.62
C ALA A 27 2.55 8.94 -10.89
N PRO A 28 1.69 9.05 -11.91
CA PRO A 28 1.07 10.32 -12.26
C PRO A 28 0.08 10.79 -11.17
N GLY A 29 0.00 12.09 -10.90
CA GLY A 29 -0.89 12.64 -9.84
C GLY A 29 -2.36 12.18 -9.92
N ARG A 30 -2.89 12.05 -11.15
CA ARG A 30 -4.24 11.53 -11.43
C ARG A 30 -4.49 10.12 -10.88
N PHE A 31 -3.44 9.29 -10.77
CA PHE A 31 -3.56 7.94 -10.22
C PHE A 31 -3.85 7.98 -8.72
N TYR A 32 -3.18 8.83 -7.95
CA TYR A 32 -3.47 8.99 -6.51
C TYR A 32 -4.88 9.53 -6.25
N ASN A 33 -5.36 10.45 -7.09
CA ASN A 33 -6.74 10.92 -7.02
C ASN A 33 -7.75 9.79 -7.31
N LYS A 34 -7.43 8.92 -8.26
CA LYS A 34 -8.25 7.76 -8.60
C LYS A 34 -8.29 6.74 -7.46
N ILE A 35 -7.16 6.48 -6.80
CA ILE A 35 -7.10 5.64 -5.60
C ILE A 35 -8.07 6.16 -4.53
N ARG A 36 -7.97 7.44 -4.16
CA ARG A 36 -8.84 8.05 -3.15
C ARG A 36 -10.32 7.95 -3.52
N LYS A 37 -10.65 8.07 -4.81
CA LYS A 37 -12.04 8.04 -5.29
C LYS A 37 -12.63 6.63 -5.31
N GLU A 38 -11.84 5.61 -5.67
CA GLU A 38 -12.33 4.24 -5.86
C GLU A 38 -12.26 3.41 -4.58
N PHE A 39 -11.23 3.61 -3.76
CA PHE A 39 -10.98 2.75 -2.61
C PHE A 39 -11.24 3.46 -1.28
N GLY A 40 -11.28 4.80 -1.23
CA GLY A 40 -11.53 5.54 0.00
C GLY A 40 -10.65 5.08 1.16
N ASP A 41 -11.29 4.52 2.18
CA ASP A 41 -10.65 4.01 3.40
C ASP A 41 -10.25 2.51 3.33
N GLU A 42 -10.62 1.77 2.27
CA GLU A 42 -10.26 0.35 2.08
C GLU A 42 -8.76 0.14 1.84
N VAL A 43 -8.07 1.21 1.44
CA VAL A 43 -6.62 1.21 1.23
C VAL A 43 -5.99 2.28 2.08
N ARG A 44 -4.93 1.92 2.79
CA ARG A 44 -4.18 2.81 3.67
C ARG A 44 -2.94 3.31 2.96
N PHE A 45 -2.79 4.63 2.87
CA PHE A 45 -1.53 5.23 2.47
C PHE A 45 -0.46 4.96 3.54
N ILE A 46 0.66 4.37 3.13
CA ILE A 46 1.82 4.13 3.99
C ILE A 46 2.94 5.10 3.65
N GLN A 47 3.33 5.12 2.37
CA GLN A 47 4.29 6.06 1.82
C GLN A 47 4.05 6.24 0.32
N GLN A 48 4.79 7.15 -0.32
CA GLN A 48 4.73 7.28 -1.77
C GLN A 48 5.02 5.92 -2.42
N SER A 49 4.15 5.55 -3.36
CA SER A 49 4.17 4.27 -4.06
C SER A 49 3.95 3.00 -3.23
N VAL A 50 3.52 3.11 -1.97
CA VAL A 50 3.21 1.94 -1.13
C VAL A 50 1.91 2.16 -0.37
N TYR A 51 0.98 1.24 -0.57
CA TYR A 51 -0.32 1.22 0.07
C TYR A 51 -0.55 -0.12 0.75
N GLY A 52 -1.25 -0.11 1.88
CA GLY A 52 -1.69 -1.30 2.58
C GLY A 52 -3.17 -1.56 2.39
N THR A 53 -3.59 -2.81 2.49
CA THR A 53 -5.01 -3.19 2.54
C THR A 53 -5.21 -4.48 3.35
N GLU A 54 -6.44 -4.72 3.78
CA GLU A 54 -6.83 -5.84 4.63
C GLU A 54 -7.15 -7.11 3.83
N THR A 55 -7.56 -6.98 2.56
CA THR A 55 -8.02 -8.12 1.75
C THR A 55 -7.17 -8.30 0.50
N PHE A 56 -7.16 -9.53 -0.02
CA PHE A 56 -6.45 -9.81 -1.28
C PHE A 56 -7.19 -9.19 -2.46
N GLU A 57 -8.53 -9.18 -2.41
CA GLU A 57 -9.42 -8.65 -3.45
C GLU A 57 -9.20 -7.15 -3.66
N THR A 58 -9.06 -6.38 -2.57
CA THR A 58 -8.72 -4.95 -2.65
C THR A 58 -7.29 -4.76 -3.16
N ALA A 59 -6.33 -5.62 -2.77
CA ALA A 59 -4.96 -5.57 -3.27
C ALA A 59 -4.87 -5.84 -4.78
N GLU A 60 -5.65 -6.81 -5.26
CA GLU A 60 -5.77 -7.16 -6.67
C GLU A 60 -6.41 -6.01 -7.47
N SER A 61 -7.53 -5.46 -7.00
CA SER A 61 -8.20 -4.33 -7.63
C SER A 61 -7.28 -3.09 -7.72
N LEU A 62 -6.53 -2.80 -6.65
CA LEU A 62 -5.54 -1.71 -6.64
C LEU A 62 -4.39 -1.98 -7.61
N THR A 63 -3.98 -3.24 -7.74
CA THR A 63 -2.95 -3.68 -8.69
C THR A 63 -3.41 -3.51 -10.14
N GLU A 64 -4.65 -3.87 -10.45
CA GLU A 64 -5.25 -3.65 -11.77
C GLU A 64 -5.32 -2.17 -12.12
N LEU A 65 -5.76 -1.33 -11.16
CA LEU A 65 -5.73 0.11 -11.34
C LEU A 65 -4.32 0.59 -11.66
N ALA A 66 -3.32 0.21 -10.88
CA ALA A 66 -1.93 0.61 -11.09
C ALA A 66 -1.38 0.17 -12.47
N LYS A 67 -1.69 -1.05 -12.90
CA LYS A 67 -1.32 -1.57 -14.24
C LYS A 67 -1.94 -0.74 -15.37
N ASN A 68 -3.18 -0.27 -15.22
CA ASN A 68 -3.83 0.61 -16.19
C ASN A 68 -3.13 1.98 -16.35
N TYR A 69 -2.28 2.38 -15.39
CA TYR A 69 -1.42 3.57 -15.48
C TYR A 69 0.00 3.25 -15.97
N GLY A 70 0.26 2.02 -16.42
CA GLY A 70 1.56 1.55 -16.89
C GLY A 70 2.59 1.49 -15.76
N LEU A 71 2.16 1.08 -14.57
CA LEU A 71 3.03 0.89 -13.40
C LEU A 71 3.40 -0.59 -13.28
N ASN A 72 4.64 -0.86 -12.87
CA ASN A 72 5.06 -2.17 -12.42
C ASN A 72 4.64 -2.31 -10.95
N VAL A 73 4.04 -3.44 -10.58
CA VAL A 73 3.42 -3.62 -9.27
C VAL A 73 3.96 -4.89 -8.60
N LEU A 74 4.20 -4.82 -7.30
CA LEU A 74 4.48 -5.95 -6.43
C LEU A 74 3.45 -5.98 -5.30
N VAL A 75 3.00 -7.18 -4.96
CA VAL A 75 2.07 -7.41 -3.84
C VAL A 75 2.72 -8.36 -2.84
N PHE A 76 2.76 -7.97 -1.58
CA PHE A 76 3.29 -8.77 -0.49
C PHE A 76 2.19 -9.06 0.52
N ARG A 77 2.08 -10.32 0.95
CA ARG A 77 1.30 -10.66 2.14
C ARG A 77 2.15 -10.34 3.38
N VAL A 78 1.61 -9.55 4.29
CA VAL A 78 2.25 -9.20 5.56
C VAL A 78 1.96 -10.31 6.57
N VAL A 79 3.00 -10.75 7.27
CA VAL A 79 2.89 -11.67 8.39
C VAL A 79 3.59 -11.02 9.58
N GLU A 80 2.85 -10.78 10.67
CA GLU A 80 3.48 -10.38 11.91
C GLU A 80 4.30 -11.55 12.44
N HIS A 81 5.60 -11.34 12.63
CA HIS A 81 6.39 -12.27 13.41
C HIS A 81 6.02 -12.09 14.89
N PRO A 82 5.64 -13.17 15.61
CA PRO A 82 5.48 -13.07 17.05
C PRO A 82 6.83 -12.65 17.63
N ASN A 83 6.84 -11.55 18.39
CA ASN A 83 8.02 -11.16 19.15
C ASN A 83 8.36 -12.31 20.10
N VAL A 84 9.38 -13.10 19.75
CA VAL A 84 9.94 -14.10 20.65
C VAL A 84 10.81 -13.32 21.64
N GLY A 85 10.19 -12.93 22.76
CA GLY A 85 10.85 -12.35 23.92
C GLY A 85 11.43 -13.41 24.83
#